data_AF-A0A6J4HD15-F1
#
_entry.id   AF-A0A6J4HD15-F1
#
_cell.length_a   1.000
_cell.length_b   1.000
_cell.length_c   1.000
_cell.angle_alpha   90.00
_cell.angle_beta   90.00
_cell.angle_gamma   90.00
#
_symmetry.space_group_name_H-M   'P 1'
#
loop_
_entity.id
_entity.type
_entity.pdbx_description
1 polymer ?
#
loop_
_entity_poly.entity_id
_entity_poly.type
_entity_poly.pdbx_seq_one_letter_code
_entity_poly.pdbx_strand_id
1 'polypeptide(L)'
;MRIIKDNILNLTALLNNGLYTSVNLTKESTKKRYFWLLSNTPDRHRIAMKLLQYLLLFLVWVYQRLISPLKPASCRFTPTCSEYAAQALRRHGPWRGTGLAIKRLSKCHPWGSSGYDPVP
;
A
#
# COMPACT_ATOMS: atom_id res chain seq x y z
N MET A 1 22.54 -58.12 -38.19
CA MET A 1 21.88 -56.83 -38.50
C MET A 1 20.84 -56.37 -37.46
N ARG A 2 20.31 -57.25 -36.58
CA ARG A 2 19.36 -56.88 -35.50
C ARG A 2 20.02 -56.09 -34.35
N ILE A 3 21.18 -56.56 -33.87
CA ILE A 3 21.93 -55.95 -32.76
C ILE A 3 22.23 -54.46 -32.97
N ILE A 4 22.51 -54.04 -34.21
CA ILE A 4 22.80 -52.63 -34.54
C ILE A 4 21.54 -51.76 -34.44
N LYS A 5 20.37 -52.28 -34.82
CA LYS A 5 19.09 -51.55 -34.75
C LYS A 5 18.67 -51.32 -33.29
N ASP A 6 18.85 -52.33 -32.45
CA ASP A 6 18.48 -52.25 -31.02
C ASP A 6 19.35 -51.22 -30.27
N ASN A 7 20.65 -51.14 -30.63
CA ASN A 7 21.57 -50.16 -30.04
C ASN A 7 21.26 -48.72 -30.48
N ILE A 8 20.86 -48.53 -31.75
CA ILE A 8 20.45 -47.22 -32.29
C ILE A 8 19.12 -46.75 -31.66
N LEU A 9 18.17 -47.65 -31.42
CA LEU A 9 16.91 -47.32 -30.74
C LEU A 9 17.14 -46.87 -29.29
N ASN A 10 18.03 -47.54 -28.55
CA ASN A 10 18.40 -47.11 -27.20
C ASN A 10 19.16 -45.78 -27.19
N LEU A 11 20.06 -45.54 -28.15
CA LEU A 11 20.80 -44.29 -28.25
C LEU A 11 19.88 -43.09 -28.51
N THR A 12 18.89 -43.26 -29.41
CA THR A 12 17.91 -42.20 -29.72
C THR A 12 16.97 -41.94 -28.55
N ALA A 13 16.58 -42.96 -27.78
CA ALA A 13 15.83 -42.79 -26.53
C ALA A 13 16.61 -41.99 -25.48
N LEU A 14 17.91 -42.26 -25.29
CA LEU A 14 18.76 -41.52 -24.35
C LEU A 14 18.93 -40.05 -24.75
N LEU A 15 19.14 -39.77 -26.05
CA LEU A 15 19.25 -38.41 -26.56
C LEU A 15 17.92 -37.65 -26.43
N ASN A 16 16.79 -38.28 -26.74
CA ASN A 16 15.46 -37.68 -26.62
C ASN A 16 15.07 -37.39 -25.15
N ASN A 17 15.37 -38.32 -24.23
CA ASN A 17 15.12 -38.12 -22.80
C ASN A 17 16.01 -37.02 -22.20
N GLY A 18 17.29 -36.93 -22.63
CA GLY A 18 18.22 -35.88 -22.24
C GLY A 18 17.83 -34.48 -22.77
N LEU A 19 17.38 -34.40 -24.02
CA LEU A 19 16.84 -33.17 -24.60
C LEU A 19 15.52 -32.76 -23.93
N TYR A 20 14.64 -33.71 -23.61
CA TYR A 20 13.38 -33.41 -22.91
C TYR A 20 13.62 -32.88 -21.49
N THR A 21 14.59 -33.43 -20.76
CA THR A 21 14.92 -32.98 -19.40
C THR A 21 15.61 -31.61 -19.38
N SER A 22 16.55 -31.35 -20.29
CA SER A 22 17.21 -30.03 -20.41
C SER A 22 16.25 -28.90 -20.83
N VAL A 23 15.28 -29.19 -21.71
CA VAL A 23 14.24 -28.23 -22.09
C VAL A 23 13.26 -27.96 -20.93
N ASN A 24 12.95 -28.94 -20.08
CA ASN A 24 12.07 -28.72 -18.92
C ASN A 24 12.77 -27.96 -17.78
N LEU A 25 14.05 -28.23 -17.51
CA LEU A 25 14.83 -27.53 -16.48
C LEU A 25 14.94 -26.02 -16.75
N THR A 26 15.11 -25.62 -18.02
CA THR A 26 15.20 -24.20 -18.42
C THR A 26 13.85 -23.48 -18.34
N LYS A 27 12.73 -24.18 -18.56
CA LYS A 27 11.38 -23.60 -18.40
C LYS A 27 11.04 -23.34 -16.92
N GLU A 28 11.41 -24.27 -16.05
CA GLU A 28 11.13 -24.17 -14.61
C GLU A 28 11.89 -23.00 -13.95
N SER A 29 13.18 -22.82 -14.28
CA SER A 29 14.01 -21.72 -13.77
C SER A 29 13.49 -20.34 -14.20
N THR A 30 12.99 -20.25 -15.44
CA THR A 30 12.51 -19.01 -16.03
C THR A 30 11.14 -18.62 -15.46
N LYS A 31 10.25 -19.60 -15.24
CA LYS A 31 8.94 -19.41 -14.61
C LYS A 31 9.06 -18.86 -13.19
N LYS A 32 9.99 -19.40 -12.39
CA LYS A 32 10.22 -18.96 -11.00
C LYS A 32 10.73 -17.52 -10.93
N ARG A 33 11.56 -17.11 -11.89
CA ARG A 33 12.14 -15.77 -11.98
C ARG A 33 11.12 -14.71 -12.39
N TYR A 34 10.25 -15.00 -13.36
CA TYR A 34 9.14 -14.10 -13.72
C TYR A 34 8.05 -14.05 -12.65
N PHE A 35 7.79 -15.16 -11.95
CA PHE A 35 6.82 -15.19 -10.85
C PHE A 35 7.24 -14.30 -9.67
N TRP A 36 8.53 -14.24 -9.33
CA TRP A 36 9.06 -13.28 -8.35
C TRP A 36 8.92 -11.82 -8.82
N LEU A 37 9.11 -11.55 -10.11
CA LEU A 37 8.92 -10.22 -10.68
C LEU A 37 7.44 -9.77 -10.69
N LEU A 38 6.49 -10.68 -10.95
CA LEU A 38 5.05 -10.35 -10.90
C LEU A 38 4.49 -10.23 -9.47
N SER A 39 5.07 -10.93 -8.50
CA SER A 39 4.62 -10.87 -7.09
C SER A 39 5.10 -9.62 -6.34
N ASN A 40 5.95 -8.79 -6.95
CA ASN A 40 6.39 -7.48 -6.44
C ASN A 40 5.65 -6.29 -7.08
N THR A 41 4.42 -6.50 -7.56
CA THR A 41 3.56 -5.39 -8.00
C THR A 41 2.96 -4.69 -6.78
N PRO A 42 3.15 -3.36 -6.61
CA PRO A 42 2.62 -2.66 -5.45
C PRO A 42 1.10 -2.78 -5.45
N ASP A 43 0.56 -3.33 -4.37
CA ASP A 43 -0.87 -3.51 -4.15
C ASP A 43 -1.61 -2.24 -4.59
N ARG A 44 -2.50 -2.34 -5.59
CA ARG A 44 -3.34 -1.22 -6.05
C ARG A 44 -4.00 -0.48 -4.87
N HIS A 45 -4.25 -1.20 -3.78
CA HIS A 45 -4.74 -0.71 -2.50
C HIS A 45 -3.76 0.19 -1.72
N ARG A 46 -2.44 -0.07 -1.73
CA ARG A 46 -1.43 0.78 -1.06
C ARG A 46 -1.29 2.14 -1.74
N ILE A 47 -1.34 2.17 -3.07
CA ILE A 47 -1.28 3.41 -3.85
C ILE A 47 -2.57 4.21 -3.69
N ALA A 48 -3.74 3.55 -3.81
CA ALA A 48 -5.04 4.20 -3.61
C ALA A 48 -5.17 4.82 -2.20
N MET A 49 -4.71 4.13 -1.16
CA MET A 49 -4.74 4.64 0.22
C MET A 49 -3.82 5.84 0.42
N LYS A 50 -2.63 5.84 -0.20
CA LYS A 50 -1.73 7.02 -0.17
C LYS A 50 -2.32 8.21 -0.91
N LEU A 51 -2.91 7.99 -2.09
CA LEU A 51 -3.61 9.04 -2.84
C LEU A 51 -4.75 9.64 -2.02
N LEU A 52 -5.55 8.78 -1.36
CA LEU A 52 -6.62 9.21 -0.47
C LEU A 52 -6.07 10.04 0.71
N GLN A 53 -4.96 9.62 1.33
CA GLN A 53 -4.31 10.36 2.41
C GLN A 53 -3.88 11.76 1.97
N TYR A 54 -3.24 11.87 0.80
CA TYR A 54 -2.83 13.17 0.23
C TYR A 54 -4.02 14.04 -0.12
N LEU A 55 -5.09 13.45 -0.66
CA LEU A 55 -6.32 14.18 -0.99
C LEU A 55 -6.99 14.75 0.27
N LEU A 56 -7.05 13.98 1.37
CA LEU A 56 -7.58 14.47 2.64
C LEU A 56 -6.70 15.55 3.27
N LEU A 57 -5.38 15.38 3.23
CA LEU A 57 -4.43 16.39 3.69
C LEU A 57 -4.58 17.70 2.90
N PHE A 58 -4.73 17.60 1.58
CA PHE A 58 -4.96 18.74 0.72
C PHE A 58 -6.28 19.45 1.07
N LEU A 59 -7.36 18.70 1.30
CA LEU A 59 -8.65 19.27 1.69
C LEU A 59 -8.57 20.00 3.05
N VAL A 60 -7.87 19.43 4.03
CA VAL A 60 -7.61 20.08 5.33
C VAL A 60 -6.78 21.35 5.15
N TRP A 61 -5.79 21.34 4.26
CA TRP A 61 -4.95 22.50 3.98
C TRP A 61 -5.74 23.62 3.27
N VAL A 62 -6.56 23.28 2.28
CA VAL A 62 -7.48 24.23 1.62
C VAL A 62 -8.46 24.82 2.63
N TYR A 63 -9.03 23.99 3.50
CA TYR A 63 -9.89 24.45 4.60
C TYR A 63 -9.16 25.44 5.51
N GLN A 64 -7.93 25.13 5.95
CA GLN A 64 -7.12 26.04 6.75
C GLN A 64 -6.88 27.36 5.99
N ARG A 65 -6.49 27.32 4.72
CA ARG A 65 -6.16 28.53 3.95
C ARG A 65 -7.38 29.43 3.70
N LEU A 66 -8.53 28.83 3.37
CA LEU A 66 -9.75 29.56 3.02
C LEU A 66 -10.54 30.00 4.25
N ILE A 67 -10.59 29.17 5.30
CA ILE A 67 -11.45 29.42 6.47
C ILE A 67 -10.69 30.04 7.64
N SER A 68 -9.38 29.81 7.79
CA SER A 68 -8.60 30.44 8.88
C SER A 68 -8.61 31.97 8.88
N PRO A 69 -8.67 32.71 7.75
CA PRO A 69 -8.79 34.18 7.82
C PRO A 69 -10.18 34.65 8.24
N LEU A 70 -11.20 33.78 8.20
CA LEU A 70 -12.60 34.12 8.45
C LEU A 70 -13.11 33.63 9.82
N LYS A 71 -12.35 32.79 10.54
CA LYS A 71 -12.76 32.27 11.85
C LYS A 71 -11.96 32.89 13.00
N PRO A 72 -12.62 33.39 14.06
CA PRO A 72 -11.95 33.67 15.33
C PRO A 72 -11.36 32.37 15.90
N ALA A 73 -10.41 32.48 16.84
CA ALA A 73 -9.76 31.35 17.49
C ALA A 73 -10.77 30.48 18.27
N SER A 74 -11.46 29.59 17.55
CA SER A 74 -12.57 28.79 18.06
C SER A 74 -12.14 27.39 18.51
N CYS A 75 -10.87 27.03 18.29
CA CYS A 75 -10.31 25.77 18.78
C CYS A 75 -10.03 25.88 20.28
N ARG A 76 -10.83 25.18 21.09
CA ARG A 76 -10.68 25.10 22.56
C ARG A 76 -9.58 24.14 23.02
N PHE A 77 -9.03 23.35 22.11
CA PHE A 77 -7.95 22.39 22.38
C PHE A 77 -6.65 22.80 21.71
N THR A 78 -5.54 22.47 22.34
CA THR A 78 -4.19 22.61 21.79
C THR A 78 -3.62 21.21 21.53
N PRO A 79 -3.09 20.92 20.33
CA PRO A 79 -3.11 21.72 19.09
C PRO A 79 -4.53 21.85 18.48
N THR A 80 -4.69 22.78 17.53
CA THR A 80 -5.99 23.07 16.88
C THR A 80 -6.58 21.83 16.19
N CYS A 81 -7.90 21.79 15.99
CA CYS A 81 -8.56 20.62 15.40
C CYS A 81 -8.04 20.28 14.00
N SER A 82 -7.66 21.27 13.20
CA SER A 82 -7.11 21.07 11.86
C SER A 82 -5.66 20.59 11.90
N GLU A 83 -4.84 21.09 12.83
CA GLU A 83 -3.48 20.60 13.09
C GLU A 83 -3.51 19.15 13.60
N TYR A 84 -4.42 18.84 14.53
CA TYR A 84 -4.66 17.48 15.01
C TYR A 84 -5.08 16.56 13.87
N ALA A 85 -5.98 17.01 12.99
CA ALA A 85 -6.41 16.23 11.83
C ALA A 85 -5.23 15.93 10.89
N ALA A 86 -4.38 16.93 10.59
CA ALA A 86 -3.19 16.75 9.77
C ALA A 86 -2.19 15.77 10.41
N GLN A 87 -1.95 15.88 11.71
CA GLN A 87 -1.07 14.97 12.45
C GLN A 87 -1.64 13.54 12.52
N ALA A 88 -2.95 13.40 12.74
CA ALA A 88 -3.63 12.09 12.78
C ALA A 88 -3.59 11.40 11.42
N LEU A 89 -3.82 12.14 10.33
CA LEU A 89 -3.69 11.64 8.97
C LEU A 89 -2.26 11.20 8.65
N ARG A 90 -1.25 11.93 9.12
CA ARG A 90 0.17 11.58 8.91
C ARG A 90 0.59 10.33 9.69
N ARG A 91 0.16 10.17 10.95
CA ARG A 91 0.57 9.06 11.82
C ARG A 91 -0.24 7.78 11.60
N HIS A 92 -1.56 7.88 11.47
CA HIS A 92 -2.48 6.73 11.46
C HIS A 92 -3.03 6.38 10.07
N GLY A 93 -2.71 7.18 9.04
CA GLY A 93 -3.22 7.02 7.68
C GLY A 93 -4.64 7.57 7.49
N PRO A 94 -5.24 7.42 6.29
CA PRO A 94 -6.49 8.08 5.93
C PRO A 94 -7.68 7.61 6.76
N TRP A 95 -7.88 6.30 6.95
CA TRP A 95 -9.04 5.77 7.65
C TRP A 95 -9.01 6.06 9.16
N ARG A 96 -7.95 5.63 9.86
CA ARG A 96 -7.82 5.84 11.31
C ARG A 96 -7.60 7.32 11.66
N GLY A 97 -6.83 8.04 10.86
CA GLY A 97 -6.59 9.48 11.05
C GLY A 97 -7.87 10.31 10.96
N THR A 98 -8.74 10.00 9.98
CA THR A 98 -10.04 10.69 9.84
C THR A 98 -10.97 10.38 11.01
N GLY A 99 -11.02 9.13 11.48
CA GLY A 99 -11.82 8.75 12.65
C GLY A 99 -11.41 9.51 13.92
N LEU A 100 -10.10 9.63 14.17
CA LEU A 100 -9.56 10.42 15.29
C LEU A 100 -9.89 11.92 15.14
N ALA A 101 -9.76 12.46 13.93
CA ALA A 101 -10.08 13.86 13.64
C ALA A 101 -11.57 14.19 13.87
N ILE A 102 -12.48 13.34 13.39
CA ILE A 102 -13.93 13.50 13.56
C ILE A 102 -14.31 13.41 15.04
N LYS A 103 -13.80 12.40 15.75
CA LYS A 103 -14.04 12.21 17.19
C LYS A 103 -13.60 13.44 17.99
N ARG A 104 -12.55 14.14 17.55
CA ARG A 104 -12.10 15.36 18.20
C ARG A 104 -12.96 16.56 17.81
N LEU A 105 -13.31 16.68 16.54
CA LEU A 105 -14.20 17.75 16.06
C LEU A 105 -15.56 17.70 16.77
N SER A 106 -16.09 16.50 17.03
CA SER A 106 -17.33 16.31 17.79
C SER A 106 -17.23 16.68 19.27
N LYS A 107 -16.02 16.79 19.84
CA LYS A 107 -15.79 17.33 21.20
C LYS A 107 -15.56 18.84 21.20
N CYS A 108 -15.28 19.43 20.05
CA CYS A 108 -15.00 20.85 19.90
C CYS A 108 -16.30 21.67 19.76
N HIS A 109 -17.15 21.61 20.78
CA HIS A 109 -18.36 22.43 20.93
C HIS A 109 -18.20 23.35 22.16
N PRO A 110 -18.93 24.48 22.27
CA PRO A 110 -18.79 25.43 23.38
C PRO A 110 -19.07 24.81 24.76
N TRP A 111 -19.90 23.76 24.82
CA TRP A 111 -20.15 22.96 26.04
C TRP A 111 -19.23 21.75 26.20
N GLY A 112 -18.21 21.61 25.34
CA GLY A 112 -17.24 20.53 25.36
C GLY A 112 -16.07 20.79 26.29
N SER A 113 -15.19 19.79 26.45
CA SER A 113 -13.97 19.96 27.23
C SER A 113 -12.94 20.83 26.49
N SER A 114 -11.90 21.22 27.21
CA SER A 114 -10.74 21.94 26.66
C SER A 114 -9.47 21.46 27.32
N GLY A 115 -8.36 21.54 26.59
CA GLY A 115 -7.06 21.16 27.13
C GLY A 115 -6.07 20.76 26.04
N TYR A 116 -4.94 20.21 26.51
CA TYR A 116 -3.93 19.63 25.65
C TYR A 116 -4.25 18.16 25.40
N ASP A 117 -4.39 17.77 24.14
CA ASP A 117 -4.64 16.37 23.77
C ASP A 117 -3.87 16.09 22.47
N PRO A 118 -2.64 15.54 22.56
CA PRO A 118 -1.82 15.25 21.39
C PRO A 118 -2.36 14.02 20.65
N VAL A 119 -2.02 13.90 19.36
CA VAL A 119 -2.33 12.67 18.61
C VAL A 119 -1.59 11.50 19.25
N PRO A 120 -2.25 10.36 19.53
CA PRO A 120 -1.60 9.15 20.03
C PRO A 120 -0.67 8.50 18.99
#